data_AF-A0AA37T4U4-F1
#
_entry.id   AF-A0AA37T4U4-F1
#
_cell.length_a   1.000
_cell.length_b   1.000
_cell.length_c   1.000
_cell.angle_alpha   90.00
_cell.angle_beta   90.00
_cell.angle_gamma   90.00
#
_symmetry.space_group_name_H-M   'P 1'
#
loop_
_entity.id
_entity.type
_entity.pdbx_description
1 polymer ?
#
loop_
_entity_poly.entity_id
_entity_poly.type
_entity_poly.pdbx_seq_one_letter_code
_entity_poly.pdbx_strand_id
1 'polypeptide(L)'
;MSTQKRRHDKHSPQSSTVNPRWLNRFQTIGYTLGLMVLSLATLLSSACSSVPKTDFKDRLAIGESQFGDTFEFFYIPSNGWLADRAFVQQSKHTTLSSVDAKRLSNIMANGEERLTQIAVSSPSAEKAQRILLEACQILRVQRSDQPLPFLEVMYIGKPQFSREIKECFGLLGSKYFFSDTDLELNRHS
;
A
#
# COMPACT_ATOMS: atom_id res chain seq x y z
N MET A 1 57.40 -17.93 66.63
CA MET A 1 55.99 -18.22 66.97
C MET A 1 55.29 -18.57 65.64
N SER A 2 55.09 -19.86 65.35
CA SER A 2 53.79 -20.58 65.46
C SER A 2 52.79 -20.09 64.39
N THR A 3 52.17 -20.86 63.48
CA THR A 3 51.98 -22.33 63.35
C THR A 3 51.26 -22.63 62.01
N GLN A 4 51.51 -23.82 61.43
CA GLN A 4 50.60 -24.76 60.72
C GLN A 4 49.65 -24.27 59.58
N LYS A 5 49.63 -24.84 58.35
CA LYS A 5 49.44 -26.24 57.85
C LYS A 5 48.02 -26.46 57.29
N ARG A 6 47.91 -26.82 55.99
CA ARG A 6 46.91 -27.74 55.35
C ARG A 6 47.23 -27.78 53.84
N ARG A 7 47.91 -28.82 53.32
CA ARG A 7 47.38 -30.06 52.69
C ARG A 7 46.26 -29.83 51.66
N HIS A 8 46.54 -30.20 50.42
CA HIS A 8 45.56 -30.77 49.47
C HIS A 8 46.27 -31.67 48.44
N ASP A 9 45.50 -32.61 47.92
CA ASP A 9 45.87 -33.96 47.56
C ASP A 9 46.34 -34.16 46.10
N LYS A 10 47.05 -35.28 45.92
CA LYS A 10 47.33 -35.94 44.65
C LYS A 10 46.05 -36.62 44.11
N HIS A 11 45.77 -36.48 42.82
CA HIS A 11 45.11 -37.53 42.05
C HIS A 11 45.60 -37.55 40.59
N SER A 12 45.93 -38.76 40.15
CA SER A 12 46.38 -39.17 38.81
C SER A 12 45.34 -38.95 37.70
N PRO A 13 45.76 -38.88 36.43
CA PRO A 13 44.86 -38.69 35.30
C PRO A 13 44.16 -40.00 34.89
N GLN A 14 42.83 -39.98 34.81
CA GLN A 14 42.05 -41.02 34.15
C GLN A 14 41.73 -40.60 32.71
N SER A 15 42.16 -41.48 31.81
CA SER A 15 41.79 -41.55 30.40
C SER A 15 40.27 -41.59 30.22
N SER A 16 39.70 -40.60 29.52
CA SER A 16 38.35 -40.67 28.98
C SER A 16 38.38 -40.85 27.47
N THR A 17 37.82 -42.00 27.10
CA THR A 17 37.43 -42.49 25.79
C THR A 17 36.61 -41.48 24.99
N VAL A 18 37.01 -41.23 23.74
CA VAL A 18 36.25 -40.43 22.77
C VAL A 18 35.02 -41.24 22.35
N ASN A 19 33.83 -40.68 22.63
CA ASN A 19 32.54 -41.30 22.36
C ASN A 19 32.06 -40.88 20.94
N PRO A 20 31.87 -41.79 19.97
CA PRO A 20 31.67 -41.45 18.55
C PRO A 20 30.23 -41.01 18.20
N ARG A 21 29.44 -40.51 19.15
CA ARG A 21 28.03 -40.12 18.93
C ARG A 21 27.82 -38.71 18.38
N TRP A 22 28.89 -37.93 18.18
CA TRP A 22 28.80 -36.53 17.76
C TRP A 22 28.95 -36.29 16.25
N LEU A 23 29.31 -37.30 15.45
CA LEU A 23 29.54 -37.09 14.01
C LEU A 23 28.30 -37.23 13.11
N ASN A 24 27.16 -37.73 13.61
CA ASN A 24 25.97 -37.99 12.78
C ASN A 24 24.82 -36.98 12.94
N ARG A 25 25.00 -35.85 13.65
CA ARG A 25 23.95 -34.83 13.80
C ARG A 25 24.13 -33.57 12.95
N PHE A 26 25.26 -33.40 12.27
CA PHE A 26 25.47 -32.24 11.41
C PHE A 26 25.05 -32.45 9.95
N GLN A 27 24.73 -33.69 9.55
CA GLN A 27 24.36 -33.98 8.16
C GLN A 27 22.85 -33.85 7.87
N THR A 28 21.99 -33.76 8.91
CA THR A 28 20.53 -33.67 8.74
C THR A 28 19.99 -32.24 8.84
N ILE A 29 20.79 -31.26 9.27
CA ILE A 29 20.36 -29.86 9.42
C ILE A 29 20.56 -29.08 8.10
N GLY A 30 21.45 -29.54 7.20
CA GLY A 30 21.69 -28.88 5.91
C GLY A 30 20.56 -29.03 4.88
N TYR A 31 19.76 -30.09 4.97
CA TYR A 31 18.73 -30.38 3.95
C TYR A 31 17.36 -29.73 4.23
N THR A 32 17.03 -29.42 5.49
CA THR A 32 15.77 -28.77 5.84
C THR A 32 15.80 -27.25 5.67
N LEU A 33 16.97 -26.62 5.80
CA LEU A 33 17.17 -25.19 5.50
C LEU A 33 17.26 -24.91 4.00
N GLY A 34 17.76 -25.84 3.18
CA GLY A 34 17.80 -25.69 1.72
C GLY A 34 16.42 -25.79 1.06
N LEU A 35 15.53 -26.63 1.58
CA LEU A 35 14.18 -26.82 1.03
C LEU A 35 13.19 -25.71 1.40
N MET A 36 13.41 -24.98 2.50
CA MET A 36 12.59 -23.81 2.88
C MET A 36 12.94 -22.55 2.08
N VAL A 37 14.17 -22.43 1.58
CA VAL A 37 14.60 -21.28 0.76
C VAL A 37 14.16 -21.45 -0.71
N LEU A 38 14.03 -22.69 -1.19
CA LEU A 38 13.56 -22.96 -2.55
C LEU A 38 12.03 -22.77 -2.72
N SER A 39 11.24 -22.93 -1.65
CA SER A 39 9.80 -22.68 -1.66
C SER A 39 9.44 -21.20 -1.45
N LEU A 40 10.32 -20.40 -0.85
CA LEU A 40 10.14 -18.95 -0.76
C LEU A 40 10.58 -18.23 -2.05
N ALA A 41 11.58 -18.74 -2.77
CA ALA A 41 12.01 -18.17 -4.05
C ALA A 41 11.03 -18.42 -5.21
N THR A 42 10.21 -19.48 -5.14
CA THR A 42 9.23 -19.82 -6.18
C THR A 42 7.88 -19.11 -6.02
N LEU A 43 7.63 -18.46 -4.88
CA LEU A 43 6.46 -17.58 -4.67
C LEU A 43 6.72 -16.10 -5.00
N LEU A 44 7.98 -15.70 -5.22
CA LEU A 44 8.34 -14.32 -5.58
C LEU A 44 8.56 -14.10 -7.10
N SER A 45 8.48 -15.14 -7.93
CA SER A 45 8.78 -15.02 -9.37
C SER A 45 7.55 -14.87 -10.28
N SER A 46 6.32 -14.94 -9.74
CA SER A 46 5.08 -14.73 -10.52
C SER A 46 4.56 -13.28 -10.52
N ALA A 47 5.31 -12.33 -9.97
CA ALA A 47 4.93 -10.91 -9.93
C ALA A 47 5.74 -10.06 -10.92
N CYS A 48 5.95 -10.56 -12.14
CA CYS A 48 6.36 -9.70 -13.25
C CYS A 48 5.15 -8.93 -13.78
N SER A 49 4.81 -7.85 -13.09
CA SER A 49 4.50 -6.54 -13.65
C SER A 49 3.93 -6.51 -15.08
N SER A 50 2.66 -6.87 -15.23
CA SER A 50 1.80 -6.15 -16.18
C SER A 50 0.93 -5.22 -15.35
N VAL A 51 1.31 -3.94 -15.27
CA VAL A 51 0.30 -2.89 -15.07
C VAL A 51 -0.79 -3.19 -16.10
N PRO A 52 -2.09 -3.31 -15.74
CA PRO A 52 -3.14 -3.43 -16.73
C PRO A 52 -3.09 -2.18 -17.61
N LYS A 53 -2.38 -2.28 -18.74
CA LYS A 53 -2.15 -1.18 -19.69
C LYS A 53 -3.42 -0.82 -20.46
N THR A 54 -4.48 -1.61 -20.31
CA THR A 54 -5.71 -1.46 -21.09
C THR A 54 -6.48 -0.22 -20.65
N ASP A 55 -6.71 -0.02 -19.36
CA ASP A 55 -7.73 0.97 -18.97
C ASP A 55 -7.14 2.35 -18.62
N PHE A 56 -5.82 2.48 -18.43
CA PHE A 56 -5.21 3.77 -18.07
C PHE A 56 -5.48 4.84 -19.14
N LYS A 57 -5.24 4.49 -20.41
CA LYS A 57 -5.41 5.43 -21.52
C LYS A 57 -6.87 5.86 -21.66
N ASP A 58 -7.79 4.93 -21.54
CA ASP A 58 -9.21 5.23 -21.66
C ASP A 58 -9.69 6.10 -20.50
N ARG A 59 -9.24 5.81 -19.27
CA ARG A 59 -9.54 6.64 -18.09
C ARG A 59 -8.91 8.03 -18.18
N LEU A 60 -7.71 8.14 -18.76
CA LEU A 60 -7.08 9.43 -19.03
C LEU A 60 -7.89 10.22 -20.07
N ALA A 61 -8.35 9.57 -21.15
CA ALA A 61 -9.18 10.19 -22.18
C ALA A 61 -10.53 10.69 -21.64
N ILE A 62 -11.12 9.99 -20.65
CA ILE A 62 -12.29 10.48 -19.90
C ILE A 62 -11.94 11.76 -19.11
N GLY A 63 -10.73 11.83 -18.55
CA GLY A 63 -10.16 13.04 -17.96
C GLY A 63 -10.10 14.20 -18.94
N GLU A 64 -9.44 13.95 -20.08
CA GLU A 64 -9.24 14.92 -21.16
C GLU A 64 -10.56 15.42 -21.75
N SER A 65 -11.56 14.54 -21.92
CA SER A 65 -12.86 14.95 -22.46
C SER A 65 -13.64 15.87 -21.52
N GLN A 66 -13.45 15.74 -20.21
CA GLN A 66 -14.16 16.53 -19.20
C GLN A 66 -13.42 17.82 -18.81
N PHE A 67 -12.09 17.76 -18.69
CA PHE A 67 -11.26 18.85 -18.18
C PHE A 67 -10.34 19.47 -19.24
N GLY A 68 -10.35 18.96 -20.47
CA GLY A 68 -9.42 19.38 -21.53
C GLY A 68 -7.99 18.95 -21.23
N ASP A 69 -7.02 19.67 -21.80
CA ASP A 69 -5.60 19.29 -21.72
C ASP A 69 -4.91 19.76 -20.42
N THR A 70 -5.59 20.55 -19.59
CA THR A 70 -5.00 21.21 -18.42
C THR A 70 -5.57 20.67 -17.12
N PHE A 71 -5.21 19.43 -16.78
CA PHE A 71 -5.54 18.80 -15.51
C PHE A 71 -4.41 17.89 -15.01
N GLU A 72 -4.44 17.55 -13.73
CA GLU A 72 -3.54 16.56 -13.14
C GLU A 72 -4.26 15.21 -13.02
N PHE A 73 -3.72 14.18 -13.68
CA PHE A 73 -4.24 12.83 -13.58
C PHE A 73 -3.53 12.02 -12.49
N PHE A 74 -4.26 11.68 -11.43
CA PHE A 74 -3.77 10.83 -10.37
C PHE A 74 -4.28 9.39 -10.52
N TYR A 75 -3.41 8.53 -11.02
CA TYR A 75 -3.70 7.10 -11.18
C TYR A 75 -3.18 6.27 -10.01
N ILE A 76 -4.07 5.56 -9.35
CA ILE A 76 -3.76 4.64 -8.26
C ILE A 76 -3.58 3.23 -8.86
N PRO A 77 -2.35 2.69 -8.90
CA PRO A 77 -2.11 1.37 -9.46
C PRO A 77 -2.76 0.28 -8.60
N SER A 78 -3.22 -0.78 -9.26
CA SER A 78 -3.60 -2.01 -8.57
C SER A 78 -2.35 -2.81 -8.22
N ASN A 79 -2.32 -3.36 -7.00
CA ASN A 79 -1.27 -4.29 -6.57
C ASN A 79 -1.74 -5.76 -6.69
N GLY A 80 -2.84 -5.99 -7.43
CA GLY A 80 -3.54 -7.27 -7.50
C GLY A 80 -4.73 -7.33 -6.54
N TRP A 81 -5.74 -8.13 -6.92
CA TRP A 81 -7.03 -8.21 -6.23
C TRP A 81 -6.91 -8.54 -4.73
N LEU A 82 -6.06 -9.50 -4.36
CA LEU A 82 -5.85 -9.88 -2.96
C LEU A 82 -5.25 -8.75 -2.13
N ALA A 83 -4.22 -8.07 -2.67
CA ALA A 83 -3.55 -6.97 -1.98
C ALA A 83 -4.48 -5.76 -1.85
N ASP A 84 -5.22 -5.41 -2.89
CA ASP A 84 -6.16 -4.29 -2.87
C ASP A 84 -7.32 -4.57 -1.90
N ARG A 85 -7.83 -5.81 -1.83
CA ARG A 85 -8.87 -6.20 -0.86
C ARG A 85 -8.35 -6.16 0.58
N ALA A 86 -7.13 -6.65 0.82
CA ALA A 86 -6.49 -6.59 2.13
C ALA A 86 -6.31 -5.13 2.59
N PHE A 87 -5.88 -4.25 1.69
CA PHE A 87 -5.80 -2.82 1.93
C PHE A 87 -7.16 -2.23 2.35
N VAL A 88 -8.22 -2.48 1.57
CA VAL A 88 -9.57 -1.96 1.85
C VAL A 88 -10.12 -2.45 3.19
N GLN A 89 -9.78 -3.68 3.61
CA GLN A 89 -10.15 -4.20 4.91
C GLN A 89 -9.36 -3.51 6.03
N GLN A 90 -8.04 -3.41 5.89
CA GLN A 90 -7.17 -2.79 6.90
C GLN A 90 -7.48 -1.30 7.07
N SER A 91 -7.73 -0.56 5.99
CA SER A 91 -7.99 0.88 6.02
C SER A 91 -9.23 1.26 6.83
N LYS A 92 -10.16 0.32 7.07
CA LYS A 92 -11.33 0.56 7.94
C LYS A 92 -10.98 0.55 9.42
N HIS A 93 -9.86 -0.06 9.80
CA HIS A 93 -9.47 -0.32 11.18
C HIS A 93 -8.21 0.42 11.60
N THR A 94 -7.39 0.87 10.65
CA THR A 94 -6.12 1.54 10.93
C THR A 94 -6.27 3.06 10.93
N THR A 95 -5.63 3.73 11.89
CA THR A 95 -5.44 5.19 11.89
C THR A 95 -4.26 5.64 11.01
N LEU A 96 -3.45 4.70 10.56
CA LEU A 96 -2.30 4.98 9.71
C LEU A 96 -2.77 5.32 8.29
N SER A 97 -2.36 6.50 7.85
CA SER A 97 -2.67 6.97 6.52
C SER A 97 -1.78 6.33 5.45
N SER A 98 -2.39 5.86 4.37
CA SER A 98 -1.74 5.28 3.20
C SER A 98 -0.88 6.30 2.46
N VAL A 99 0.20 5.83 1.84
CA VAL A 99 1.11 6.70 1.06
C VAL A 99 0.38 7.37 -0.09
N ASP A 100 -0.51 6.63 -0.77
CA ASP A 100 -1.32 7.15 -1.86
C ASP A 100 -2.28 8.25 -1.40
N ALA A 101 -2.90 8.10 -0.23
CA ALA A 101 -3.79 9.14 0.32
C ALA A 101 -3.02 10.42 0.70
N LYS A 102 -1.83 10.30 1.32
CA LYS A 102 -0.98 11.47 1.61
C LYS A 102 -0.51 12.17 0.34
N ARG A 103 -0.18 11.40 -0.69
CA ARG A 103 0.22 11.97 -1.98
C ARG A 103 -0.95 12.69 -2.64
N LEU A 104 -2.12 12.07 -2.63
CA LEU A 104 -3.33 12.67 -3.19
C LEU A 104 -3.77 13.92 -2.42
N SER A 105 -3.70 13.93 -1.08
CA SER A 105 -4.01 15.13 -0.29
C SER A 105 -3.08 16.29 -0.64
N ASN A 106 -1.78 16.02 -0.84
CA ASN A 106 -0.83 17.05 -1.26
C ASN A 106 -1.12 17.57 -2.67
N ILE A 107 -1.46 16.68 -3.61
CA ILE A 107 -1.86 17.07 -4.97
C ILE A 107 -3.10 17.95 -4.94
N MET A 108 -4.11 17.59 -4.14
CA MET A 108 -5.33 18.38 -3.95
C MET A 108 -5.06 19.75 -3.32
N ALA A 109 -4.22 19.81 -2.29
CA ALA A 109 -3.82 21.09 -1.69
C ALA A 109 -3.11 21.99 -2.72
N ASN A 110 -2.22 21.42 -3.54
CA ASN A 110 -1.56 22.16 -4.61
C ASN A 110 -2.52 22.53 -5.74
N GLY A 111 -3.51 21.68 -6.03
CA GLY A 111 -4.55 21.92 -7.04
C GLY A 111 -5.43 23.10 -6.66
N GLU A 112 -5.81 23.22 -5.39
CA GLU A 112 -6.47 24.43 -4.85
C GLU A 112 -5.61 25.68 -5.11
N GLU A 113 -4.33 25.65 -4.73
CA GLU A 113 -3.44 26.81 -4.85
C GLU A 113 -3.14 27.21 -6.29
N ARG A 114 -3.10 26.23 -7.19
CA ARG A 114 -2.76 26.43 -8.61
C ARG A 114 -3.99 26.53 -9.52
N LEU A 115 -5.19 26.40 -8.96
CA LEU A 115 -6.45 26.30 -9.72
C LEU A 115 -6.42 25.16 -10.75
N THR A 116 -5.77 24.05 -10.41
CA THR A 116 -5.62 22.89 -11.27
C THR A 116 -6.72 21.87 -10.97
N GLN A 117 -7.42 21.42 -12.01
CA GLN A 117 -8.40 20.34 -11.92
C GLN A 117 -7.68 19.00 -11.75
N ILE A 118 -8.25 18.09 -10.96
CA ILE A 118 -7.64 16.80 -10.65
C ILE A 118 -8.59 15.67 -11.02
N ALA A 119 -8.13 14.70 -11.81
CA ALA A 119 -8.88 13.50 -12.11
C ALA A 119 -8.23 12.29 -11.44
N VAL A 120 -9.03 11.50 -10.71
CA VAL A 120 -8.55 10.36 -9.92
C VAL A 120 -9.15 9.07 -10.45
N SER A 121 -8.31 8.06 -10.66
CA SER A 121 -8.77 6.74 -11.10
C SER A 121 -7.95 5.58 -10.57
N SER A 122 -8.55 4.40 -10.53
CA SER A 122 -7.88 3.13 -10.23
C SER A 122 -8.61 1.96 -10.90
N PRO A 123 -7.90 0.87 -11.25
CA PRO A 123 -8.55 -0.40 -11.60
C PRO A 123 -9.42 -0.95 -10.47
N SER A 124 -9.03 -0.72 -9.22
CA SER A 124 -9.82 -1.12 -8.05
C SER A 124 -10.64 0.06 -7.54
N ALA A 125 -11.93 0.08 -7.88
CA ALA A 125 -12.84 1.16 -7.49
C ALA A 125 -12.97 1.30 -5.96
N GLU A 126 -12.97 0.18 -5.23
CA GLU A 126 -12.98 0.16 -3.76
C GLU A 126 -11.72 0.78 -3.15
N LYS A 127 -10.54 0.45 -3.72
CA LYS A 127 -9.27 1.04 -3.29
C LYS A 127 -9.23 2.54 -3.57
N ALA A 128 -9.65 2.96 -4.77
CA ALA A 128 -9.73 4.38 -5.12
C ALA A 128 -10.62 5.15 -4.16
N GLN A 129 -11.82 4.61 -3.87
CA GLN A 129 -12.73 5.21 -2.91
C GLN A 129 -12.04 5.41 -1.57
N ARG A 130 -11.41 4.35 -1.03
CA ARG A 130 -10.75 4.44 0.29
C ARG A 130 -9.65 5.49 0.32
N ILE A 131 -8.79 5.51 -0.69
CA ILE A 131 -7.71 6.52 -0.79
C ILE A 131 -8.27 7.94 -0.91
N LEU A 132 -9.32 8.14 -1.70
CA LEU A 132 -9.98 9.44 -1.86
C LEU A 132 -10.57 9.97 -0.54
N LEU A 133 -11.33 9.13 0.17
CA LEU A 133 -11.94 9.51 1.44
C LEU A 133 -10.88 9.82 2.50
N GLU A 134 -9.82 9.02 2.52
CA GLU A 134 -8.69 9.22 3.42
C GLU A 134 -7.94 10.53 3.08
N ALA A 135 -7.72 10.83 1.80
CA ALA A 135 -7.11 12.08 1.35
C ALA A 135 -7.95 13.31 1.75
N CYS A 136 -9.29 13.26 1.60
CA CYS A 136 -10.14 14.33 2.10
C CYS A 136 -9.97 14.52 3.62
N GLN A 137 -9.92 13.42 4.38
CA GLN A 137 -9.84 13.48 5.83
C GLN A 137 -8.52 14.11 6.27
N ILE A 138 -7.41 13.78 5.58
CA ILE A 138 -6.10 14.42 5.79
C ILE A 138 -6.21 15.92 5.51
N LEU A 139 -6.77 16.32 4.37
CA LEU A 139 -6.96 17.74 4.02
C LEU A 139 -7.81 18.47 5.06
N ARG A 140 -8.91 17.86 5.49
CA ARG A 140 -9.81 18.46 6.47
C ARG A 140 -9.12 18.67 7.82
N VAL A 141 -8.26 17.74 8.24
CA VAL A 141 -7.47 17.90 9.47
C VAL A 141 -6.38 18.96 9.29
N GLN A 142 -5.72 19.02 8.13
CA GLN A 142 -4.66 19.99 7.85
C GLN A 142 -5.18 21.41 7.66
N ARG A 143 -6.42 21.57 7.15
CA ARG A 143 -7.04 22.85 6.79
C ARG A 143 -8.41 23.02 7.44
N SER A 144 -8.53 22.62 8.71
CA SER A 144 -9.79 22.55 9.46
C SER A 144 -10.65 23.83 9.42
N ASP A 145 -10.05 24.99 9.14
CA ASP A 145 -10.72 26.29 9.16
C ASP A 145 -10.80 26.97 7.77
N GLN A 146 -10.36 26.30 6.70
CA GLN A 146 -10.32 26.88 5.36
C GLN A 146 -11.05 25.99 4.35
N PRO A 147 -12.20 26.44 3.80
CA PRO A 147 -12.81 25.76 2.67
C PRO A 147 -11.84 25.81 1.47
N LEU A 148 -11.98 24.82 0.58
CA LEU A 148 -11.23 24.66 -0.65
C LEU A 148 -12.16 24.88 -1.86
N PRO A 149 -12.63 26.13 -2.09
CA PRO A 149 -13.66 26.42 -3.09
C PRO A 149 -13.15 26.30 -4.54
N PHE A 150 -11.83 26.33 -4.75
CA PHE A 150 -11.24 26.24 -6.08
C PHE A 150 -10.82 24.81 -6.46
N LEU A 151 -10.84 23.89 -5.50
CA LEU A 151 -10.51 22.50 -5.70
C LEU A 151 -11.62 21.84 -6.50
N GLU A 152 -11.24 21.33 -7.67
CA GLU A 152 -12.10 20.61 -8.57
C GLU A 152 -11.55 19.19 -8.76
N VAL A 153 -12.32 18.20 -8.31
CA VAL A 153 -11.90 16.79 -8.39
C VAL A 153 -12.93 15.96 -9.13
N MET A 154 -12.46 15.20 -10.12
CA MET A 154 -13.25 14.16 -10.77
C MET A 154 -12.83 12.77 -10.29
N TYR A 155 -13.81 11.96 -9.92
CA TYR A 155 -13.61 10.52 -9.73
C TYR A 155 -14.06 9.75 -10.98
N ILE A 156 -13.14 8.98 -11.56
CA ILE A 156 -13.39 8.10 -12.71
C ILE A 156 -13.42 6.66 -12.23
N GLY A 157 -14.60 6.10 -12.05
CA GLY A 157 -14.77 4.78 -11.45
C GLY A 157 -16.22 4.33 -11.39
N LYS A 158 -16.57 3.59 -10.34
CA LYS A 158 -17.91 2.98 -10.21
C LYS A 158 -18.90 3.91 -9.50
N PRO A 159 -20.16 4.02 -9.99
CA PRO A 159 -21.15 4.97 -9.46
C PRO A 159 -21.54 4.70 -8.01
N GLN A 160 -21.47 3.44 -7.57
CA GLN A 160 -21.82 3.03 -6.21
C GLN A 160 -21.04 3.76 -5.10
N PHE A 161 -19.84 4.29 -5.40
CA PHE A 161 -19.02 5.01 -4.43
C PHE A 161 -19.18 6.53 -4.48
N SER A 162 -19.85 7.05 -5.53
CA SER A 162 -19.90 8.49 -5.78
C SER A 162 -20.63 9.27 -4.69
N ARG A 163 -21.58 8.67 -3.97
CA ARG A 163 -22.32 9.36 -2.91
C ARG A 163 -21.41 9.74 -1.74
N GLU A 164 -20.69 8.75 -1.20
CA GLU A 164 -19.78 8.95 -0.06
C GLU A 164 -18.64 9.91 -0.43
N ILE A 165 -18.11 9.81 -1.65
CA ILE A 165 -17.08 10.71 -2.15
C ILE A 165 -17.63 12.15 -2.29
N LYS A 166 -18.84 12.30 -2.84
CA LYS A 166 -19.47 13.63 -2.98
C LYS A 166 -19.69 14.31 -1.62
N GLU A 167 -20.14 13.56 -0.62
CA GLU A 167 -20.31 14.07 0.75
C GLU A 167 -18.96 14.55 1.32
N CYS A 168 -17.88 13.81 1.08
CA CYS A 168 -16.51 14.15 1.45
C CYS A 168 -16.09 15.53 0.93
N PHE A 169 -16.26 15.78 -0.38
CA PHE A 169 -15.91 17.06 -1.00
C PHE A 169 -16.86 18.19 -0.62
N GLY A 170 -18.13 17.88 -0.35
CA GLY A 170 -19.09 18.85 0.20
C GLY A 170 -18.62 19.43 1.54
N LEU A 171 -18.00 18.61 2.40
CA LEU A 171 -17.42 19.07 3.67
C LEU A 171 -16.15 19.92 3.48
N LEU A 172 -15.44 19.76 2.36
CA LEU A 172 -14.28 20.60 2.00
C LEU A 172 -14.70 21.91 1.33
N GLY A 173 -15.97 22.07 0.95
CA GLY A 173 -16.45 23.20 0.15
C GLY A 173 -15.98 23.16 -1.31
N SER A 174 -15.55 21.99 -1.79
CA SER A 174 -14.95 21.79 -3.11
C SER A 174 -15.95 21.31 -4.16
N LYS A 175 -15.59 21.42 -5.44
CA LYS A 175 -16.41 20.88 -6.53
C LYS A 175 -16.02 19.43 -6.82
N TYR A 176 -17.03 18.59 -6.98
CA TYR A 176 -16.88 17.17 -7.26
C TYR A 176 -17.60 16.78 -8.56
N PHE A 177 -16.88 16.02 -9.39
CA PHE A 177 -17.36 15.44 -10.64
C PHE A 177 -17.23 13.92 -10.58
N PHE A 178 -18.08 13.22 -11.33
CA PHE A 178 -18.06 11.77 -11.41
C PHE A 178 -18.21 11.32 -12.87
N SER A 179 -17.45 10.31 -13.26
CA SER A 179 -17.61 9.62 -14.53
C SER A 179 -17.64 8.10 -14.34
N ASP A 180 -18.64 7.46 -14.95
CA ASP A 180 -18.87 6.02 -14.88
C ASP A 180 -18.02 5.29 -15.92
N THR A 181 -17.02 4.56 -15.45
CA THR A 181 -16.11 3.84 -16.34
C THR A 181 -16.80 2.77 -17.15
N ASP A 182 -17.81 2.11 -16.60
CA ASP A 182 -18.45 0.99 -17.28
C ASP A 182 -19.34 1.50 -18.44
N LEU A 183 -19.90 2.71 -18.33
CA LEU A 183 -20.68 3.33 -19.40
C LEU A 183 -19.80 3.98 -20.46
N GLU A 184 -18.74 4.67 -20.08
CA GLU A 184 -17.90 5.42 -21.02
C GLU A 184 -17.00 4.49 -21.87
N LEU A 185 -16.45 3.41 -21.30
CA LEU A 185 -15.65 2.43 -22.07
C LEU A 185 -16.48 1.74 -23.17
N ASN A 186 -17.77 1.52 -22.92
CA ASN A 186 -18.68 0.92 -23.89
C ASN A 186 -19.07 1.87 -25.04
N ARG A 187 -18.90 3.19 -24.90
CA ARG A 187 -19.15 4.14 -25.99
C ARG A 187 -18.03 4.21 -27.03
N HIS A 188 -16.84 3.76 -26.66
CA HIS A 188 -15.64 3.82 -27.49
C HIS A 188 -15.24 2.49 -28.12
N SER A 189 -16.00 1.41 -27.86
CA SER A 189 -15.85 0.08 -28.46
C SER A 189 -16.80 -0.11 -29.63
#